data_AF-A0A8J6J9S3-F1
#
_entry.id   AF-A0A8J6J9S3-F1
#
_cell.length_a   1.000
_cell.length_b   1.000
_cell.length_c   1.000
_cell.angle_alpha   90.00
_cell.angle_beta   90.00
_cell.angle_gamma   90.00
#
_symmetry.space_group_name_H-M   'P 1'
#
loop_
_entity.id
_entity.type
_entity.pdbx_description
1 polymer ?
#
loop_
_entity_poly.entity_id
_entity_poly.type
_entity_poly.pdbx_seq_one_letter_code
_entity_poly.pdbx_strand_id
1 'polypeptide(L)'
;MKHPFNYLSLAALPALASLLYFPTGERDYLCFLGFLVFLRYLWVNPDELFLLSVRKAATGAFLLQFALIWPCLFLFHFLAPQANPMPQALGISWAAGVIFFCLYHSWLEWREAGGLE
;
A
#
# COMPACT_ATOMS: atom_id res chain seq x y z
N MET A 1 -25.27 19.02 4.86
CA MET A 1 -25.07 17.56 4.68
C MET A 1 -23.71 17.21 5.26
N LYS A 2 -23.60 16.23 6.17
CA LYS A 2 -22.29 15.82 6.73
C LYS A 2 -21.53 15.09 5.62
N HIS A 3 -20.31 15.55 5.30
CA HIS A 3 -19.41 14.80 4.43
C HIS A 3 -19.07 13.48 5.15
N PRO A 4 -19.42 12.31 4.58
CA PRO A 4 -19.05 11.03 5.19
C PRO A 4 -17.53 10.89 5.21
N PHE A 5 -17.00 10.36 6.31
CA PHE A 5 -15.57 10.19 6.49
C PHE A 5 -15.07 9.01 5.64
N ASN A 6 -14.06 9.25 4.79
CA ASN A 6 -13.47 8.21 3.96
C ASN A 6 -12.34 7.50 4.72
N TYR A 7 -12.58 6.26 5.12
CA TYR A 7 -11.62 5.44 5.87
C TYR A 7 -10.32 5.17 5.11
N LEU A 8 -10.30 5.25 3.77
CA LEU A 8 -9.07 5.07 3.00
C LEU A 8 -8.03 6.16 3.34
N SER A 9 -8.46 7.33 3.78
CA SER A 9 -7.54 8.39 4.25
C SER A 9 -6.68 7.96 5.45
N LEU A 10 -7.16 7.00 6.26
CA LEU A 10 -6.38 6.45 7.38
C LEU A 10 -5.17 5.64 6.92
N ALA A 11 -5.12 5.23 5.65
CA ALA A 11 -3.92 4.65 5.06
C ALA A 11 -2.76 5.66 5.00
N ALA A 12 -2.97 6.95 5.30
CA ALA A 12 -1.89 7.91 5.49
C ALA A 12 -1.15 7.78 6.83
N LEU A 13 -1.73 7.11 7.84
CA LEU A 13 -1.13 6.99 9.19
C LEU A 13 0.29 6.41 9.22
N PRO A 14 0.67 5.43 8.37
CA PRO A 14 2.05 4.96 8.30
C PRO A 14 3.06 6.07 7.99
N ALA A 15 2.65 7.20 7.38
CA ALA A 15 3.53 8.35 7.16
C ALA A 15 4.10 8.92 8.47
N LEU A 16 3.41 8.72 9.61
CA LEU A 16 3.93 9.12 10.93
C LEU A 16 5.20 8.36 11.31
N ALA A 17 5.43 7.16 10.76
CA ALA A 17 6.68 6.41 10.97
C ALA A 17 7.90 7.18 10.44
N SER A 18 7.73 8.10 9.49
CA SER A 18 8.82 8.97 9.03
C SER A 18 9.40 9.86 10.13
N LEU A 19 8.63 10.18 11.18
CA LEU A 19 9.10 10.96 12.32
C LEU A 19 10.19 10.22 13.12
N LEU A 20 10.29 8.89 12.98
CA LEU A 20 11.38 8.11 13.58
C LEU A 20 12.75 8.46 12.99
N TYR A 21 12.81 9.14 11.85
CA TYR A 21 14.05 9.69 11.30
C TYR A 21 14.76 10.64 12.28
N PHE A 22 14.03 11.49 13.01
CA PHE A 22 14.64 12.49 13.90
C PHE A 22 15.48 11.90 15.04
N PRO A 23 14.98 10.92 15.82
CA PRO A 23 15.78 10.28 16.86
C PRO A 23 16.77 9.23 16.35
N THR A 24 16.50 8.57 15.20
CA THR A 24 17.35 7.45 14.73
C THR A 24 18.41 7.85 13.72
N GLY A 25 18.18 8.91 12.94
CA GLY A 25 19.00 9.27 11.79
C GLY A 25 18.84 8.34 10.57
N GLU A 26 18.01 7.30 10.67
CA GLU A 26 17.86 6.28 9.64
C GLU A 26 16.97 6.77 8.49
N ARG A 27 17.58 6.94 7.31
CA ARG A 27 16.91 7.51 6.13
C ARG A 27 15.80 6.62 5.59
N ASP A 28 15.83 5.32 5.89
CA ASP A 28 14.82 4.37 5.46
C ASP A 28 13.42 4.76 5.95
N TYR A 29 13.29 5.39 7.13
CA TYR A 29 12.00 5.87 7.63
C TYR A 29 11.36 6.94 6.73
N LEU A 30 12.14 7.68 5.93
CA LEU A 30 11.59 8.71 5.05
C LEU A 30 10.74 8.12 3.92
N CYS A 31 10.92 6.84 3.55
CA CYS A 31 10.09 6.21 2.52
C CYS A 31 8.60 6.20 2.89
N PHE A 32 8.27 6.20 4.19
CA PHE A 32 6.90 6.23 4.67
C PHE A 32 6.16 7.54 4.33
N LEU A 33 6.86 8.62 3.99
CA LEU A 33 6.22 9.85 3.50
C LEU A 33 5.37 9.61 2.24
N GLY A 34 5.66 8.56 1.47
CA GLY A 34 4.84 8.17 0.32
C GLY A 34 3.37 7.90 0.66
N PHE A 35 3.07 7.49 1.90
CA PHE A 35 1.69 7.26 2.36
C PHE A 35 0.88 8.56 2.49
N LEU A 36 1.49 9.74 2.44
CA LEU A 36 0.75 11.01 2.40
C LEU A 36 -0.16 11.13 1.17
N VAL A 37 0.08 10.35 0.12
CA VAL A 37 -0.82 10.27 -1.06
C VAL A 37 -2.27 9.97 -0.68
N PHE A 38 -2.50 9.23 0.41
CA PHE A 38 -3.83 8.85 0.88
C PHE A 38 -4.61 10.02 1.52
N LEU A 39 -3.96 11.14 1.87
CA LEU A 39 -4.65 12.31 2.41
C LEU A 39 -5.66 12.91 1.42
N ARG A 40 -5.45 12.70 0.11
CA ARG A 40 -6.39 13.17 -0.94
C ARG A 40 -7.82 12.65 -0.72
N TYR A 41 -7.95 11.47 -0.10
CA TYR A 41 -9.25 10.83 0.12
C TYR A 41 -10.08 11.47 1.24
N LEU A 42 -9.51 12.37 2.05
CA LEU A 42 -10.28 13.13 3.06
C LEU A 42 -11.41 13.95 2.44
N TRP A 43 -11.24 14.38 1.18
CA TRP A 43 -12.21 15.18 0.42
C TRP A 43 -12.99 14.38 -0.62
N VAL A 44 -12.82 13.06 -0.66
CA VAL A 44 -13.54 12.18 -1.59
C VAL A 44 -14.71 11.54 -0.86
N ASN A 45 -15.91 11.70 -1.42
CA ASN A 45 -17.11 11.04 -0.93
C ASN A 45 -17.08 9.55 -1.36
N PRO A 46 -17.04 8.58 -0.42
CA PRO A 46 -16.98 7.17 -0.76
C PRO A 46 -18.37 6.66 -1.17
N ASP A 47 -18.66 6.71 -2.47
CA ASP A 47 -19.83 6.06 -3.05
C ASP A 47 -19.63 4.55 -3.24
N GLU A 48 -20.67 3.85 -3.71
CA GLU A 48 -20.64 2.39 -3.85
C GLU A 48 -19.60 1.91 -4.88
N LEU A 49 -19.40 2.68 -5.95
CA LEU A 49 -18.43 2.37 -7.00
C LEU A 49 -17.00 2.53 -6.48
N PHE A 50 -16.71 3.62 -5.78
CA PHE A 50 -15.44 3.82 -5.09
C PHE A 50 -15.14 2.68 -4.10
N LEU A 51 -16.12 2.26 -3.30
CA LEU A 51 -15.92 1.13 -2.38
C LEU A 51 -15.65 -0.19 -3.12
N LEU A 52 -16.29 -0.40 -4.27
CA LEU A 52 -16.04 -1.57 -5.12
C LEU A 52 -14.64 -1.54 -5.72
N SER A 53 -14.17 -0.40 -6.22
CA SER A 53 -12.82 -0.26 -6.81
C SER A 53 -11.73 -0.44 -5.76
N VAL A 54 -11.90 0.15 -4.56
CA VAL A 54 -11.06 -0.12 -3.39
C VAL A 54 -11.01 -1.61 -3.08
N ARG A 55 -12.16 -2.30 -3.06
CA ARG A 55 -12.22 -3.74 -2.76
C ARG A 55 -11.50 -4.58 -3.82
N LYS A 56 -11.72 -4.29 -5.10
CA LYS A 56 -11.04 -4.96 -6.23
C LYS A 56 -9.52 -4.78 -6.10
N ALA A 57 -9.07 -3.54 -5.85
CA ALA A 57 -7.65 -3.24 -5.70
C ALA A 57 -7.04 -3.90 -4.47
N ALA A 58 -7.70 -3.84 -3.32
CA ALA A 58 -7.23 -4.45 -2.08
C ALA A 58 -7.12 -5.97 -2.20
N THR A 59 -8.10 -6.61 -2.84
CA THR A 59 -8.08 -8.06 -3.07
C THR A 59 -6.92 -8.45 -3.98
N GLY A 60 -6.72 -7.73 -5.09
CA GLY A 60 -5.59 -7.97 -5.99
C GLY A 60 -4.23 -7.80 -5.29
N ALA A 61 -4.08 -6.73 -4.51
CA ALA A 61 -2.86 -6.47 -3.74
C ALA A 61 -2.59 -7.54 -2.67
N PHE A 62 -3.63 -8.03 -2.00
CA PHE A 62 -3.51 -9.11 -1.02
C PHE A 62 -3.07 -10.42 -1.67
N LEU A 63 -3.70 -10.80 -2.79
CA LEU A 63 -3.32 -12.00 -3.53
C LEU A 63 -1.88 -11.91 -4.06
N LEU A 64 -1.47 -10.74 -4.55
CA LEU A 64 -0.10 -10.50 -5.00
C LEU A 64 0.91 -10.68 -3.84
N GLN A 65 0.63 -10.13 -2.66
CA GLN A 65 1.45 -10.32 -1.47
C GLN A 65 1.60 -11.79 -1.10
N PHE A 66 0.49 -12.53 -1.05
CA PHE A 66 0.48 -13.96 -0.77
C PHE A 66 1.23 -14.77 -1.83
N ALA A 67 1.14 -14.40 -3.10
CA ALA A 67 1.85 -15.05 -4.18
C ALA A 67 3.36 -14.76 -4.13
N LEU A 68 3.77 -13.54 -3.74
CA LEU A 68 5.17 -13.11 -3.71
C LEU A 68 5.94 -13.52 -2.46
N ILE A 69 5.27 -13.69 -1.31
CA ILE A 69 5.99 -13.98 -0.05
C ILE A 69 6.77 -15.30 -0.14
N TRP A 70 6.19 -16.34 -0.73
CA TRP A 70 6.82 -17.66 -0.88
C TRP A 70 8.09 -17.64 -1.75
N PRO A 71 8.06 -17.15 -3.01
CA PRO A 71 9.27 -17.10 -3.82
C PRO A 71 10.33 -16.18 -3.20
N CYS A 72 9.94 -15.09 -2.54
CA CYS A 72 10.91 -14.24 -1.84
C CYS A 72 11.57 -14.97 -0.66
N LEU A 73 10.80 -15.73 0.14
CA LEU A 73 11.35 -16.53 1.24
C LEU A 73 12.39 -17.53 0.75
N PHE A 74 12.06 -18.29 -0.31
CA PHE A 74 13.02 -19.25 -0.88
C PHE A 74 14.24 -18.54 -1.46
N LEU A 75 14.04 -17.46 -2.22
CA LEU A 75 15.14 -16.68 -2.79
C LEU A 75 16.11 -16.20 -1.72
N PHE A 76 15.62 -15.54 -0.65
CA PHE A 76 16.49 -15.03 0.41
C PHE A 76 17.12 -16.14 1.26
N HIS A 77 16.41 -17.26 1.47
CA HIS A 77 16.99 -18.41 2.14
C HIS A 77 18.19 -18.98 1.36
N PHE A 78 18.08 -19.11 0.04
CA PHE A 78 19.18 -19.62 -0.79
C PHE A 78 20.32 -18.62 -0.97
N LEU A 79 20.04 -17.32 -1.01
CA LEU A 79 21.07 -16.27 -1.12
C LEU A 79 21.87 -16.10 0.18
N ALA A 80 21.23 -16.25 1.34
CA ALA A 80 21.88 -16.10 2.64
C ALA A 80 21.36 -17.14 3.66
N PRO A 81 21.81 -18.41 3.57
CA PRO A 81 21.27 -19.51 4.38
C PRO A 81 21.42 -19.34 5.91
N GLN A 82 22.37 -18.49 6.34
CA GLN A 82 22.65 -18.23 7.76
C GLN A 82 21.85 -17.04 8.33
N ALA A 83 21.16 -16.27 7.47
CA ALA A 83 20.35 -15.13 7.88
C ALA A 83 18.87 -15.51 7.91
N ASN A 84 18.08 -14.84 8.76
CA ASN A 84 16.63 -14.97 8.73
C ASN A 84 16.08 -14.25 7.48
N PRO A 85 15.45 -14.95 6.51
CA PRO A 85 14.94 -14.35 5.28
C PRO A 85 13.60 -13.60 5.47
N MET A 86 12.97 -13.75 6.63
CA MET A 86 11.61 -13.26 6.88
C MET A 86 11.48 -11.73 6.72
N PRO A 87 12.37 -10.88 7.28
CA PRO A 87 12.21 -9.42 7.15
C PRO A 87 12.24 -8.94 5.70
N GLN A 88 13.15 -9.48 4.88
CA GLN A 88 13.29 -9.09 3.48
C GLN A 88 12.11 -9.60 2.64
N ALA A 89 11.71 -10.86 2.85
CA ALA A 89 10.59 -11.43 2.11
C ALA A 89 9.27 -10.74 2.43
N LEU A 90 9.01 -10.46 3.70
CA LEU A 90 7.82 -9.71 4.12
C LEU A 90 7.88 -8.26 3.61
N GLY A 91 9.02 -7.58 3.75
CA GLY A 91 9.19 -6.20 3.29
C GLY A 91 8.95 -6.04 1.80
N ILE A 92 9.54 -6.90 0.96
CA ILE A 92 9.39 -6.83 -0.50
C ILE A 92 7.97 -7.20 -0.94
N SER A 93 7.42 -8.30 -0.40
CA SER A 93 6.06 -8.72 -0.76
C SER A 93 5.03 -7.64 -0.38
N TRP A 94 5.13 -7.08 0.83
CA TRP A 94 4.28 -5.98 1.27
C TRP A 94 4.44 -4.72 0.41
N ALA A 95 5.67 -4.29 0.13
CA ALA A 95 5.93 -3.13 -0.71
C ALA A 95 5.35 -3.30 -2.12
N ALA A 96 5.52 -4.48 -2.73
CA ALA A 96 4.93 -4.81 -4.01
C ALA A 96 3.39 -4.76 -3.97
N GLY A 97 2.78 -5.26 -2.89
CA GLY A 97 1.34 -5.16 -2.64
C GLY A 97 0.84 -3.72 -2.58
N VAL A 98 1.51 -2.86 -1.80
CA VAL A 98 1.15 -1.44 -1.67
C VAL A 98 1.29 -0.72 -3.01
N ILE A 99 2.40 -0.93 -3.73
CA ILE A 99 2.61 -0.31 -5.05
C ILE A 99 1.53 -0.77 -6.03
N PHE A 100 1.24 -2.07 -6.08
CA PHE A 100 0.17 -2.61 -6.93
C PHE A 100 -1.18 -2.02 -6.57
N PHE A 101 -1.52 -1.95 -5.27
CA PHE A 101 -2.75 -1.33 -4.80
C PHE A 101 -2.87 0.11 -5.32
N CYS A 102 -1.84 0.93 -5.13
CA CYS A 102 -1.85 2.33 -5.56
C CYS A 102 -2.03 2.48 -7.07
N LEU A 103 -1.29 1.70 -7.87
CA LEU A 103 -1.35 1.77 -9.32
C LEU A 103 -2.70 1.27 -9.86
N TYR A 104 -3.14 0.11 -9.39
CA TYR A 104 -4.38 -0.50 -9.87
C TYR A 104 -5.62 0.29 -9.41
N HIS A 105 -5.62 0.80 -8.18
CA HIS A 105 -6.66 1.71 -7.71
C HIS A 105 -6.71 2.99 -8.53
N SER A 106 -5.56 3.64 -8.75
CA SER A 106 -5.50 4.87 -9.56
C SER A 106 -5.97 4.63 -11.00
N TRP A 107 -5.70 3.44 -11.55
CA TRP A 107 -6.19 3.05 -12.87
C TRP A 107 -7.71 2.84 -12.90
N LEU A 108 -8.29 2.21 -11.87
CA LEU A 108 -9.74 2.05 -11.74
C LEU A 108 -10.43 3.42 -11.62
N GLU A 109 -9.92 4.31 -10.76
CA GLU A 109 -10.44 5.68 -10.61
C GLU A 109 -10.38 6.45 -11.94
N TRP A 110 -9.28 6.30 -12.69
CA TRP A 110 -9.15 6.95 -13.99
C TRP A 110 -10.15 6.41 -15.03
N ARG A 111 -10.42 5.11 -15.02
CA ARG A 111 -11.43 4.49 -15.89
C ARG A 111 -12.85 4.94 -15.54
N GLU A 112 -13.16 5.02 -14.25
CA GLU A 112 -14.45 5.55 -13.75
C GLU A 112 -14.62 7.01 -14.15
N ALA A 113 -13.60 7.85 -13.98
CA ALA A 113 -13.64 9.26 -14.39
C ALA A 113 -13.80 9.44 -15.91
N GLY A 114 -13.29 8.50 -16.71
CA GLY A 114 -13.43 8.47 -18.17
C GLY A 114 -14.74 7.87 -18.68
N GLY A 115 -15.64 7.41 -17.80
CA GLY A 115 -16.89 6.73 -18.20
C GLY A 115 -16.67 5.39 -18.90
N LEU A 116 -15.52 4.74 -18.67
CA LEU A 116 -15.15 3.44 -19.26
C LEU A 116 -15.57 2.24 -18.38
N GLU A 117 -16.39 2.48 -17.37
CA GLU A 117 -17.20 1.53 -16.59
C GLU A 117 -18.52 2.17 -16.19
#